data_AF-A0A1G5G1B2-F1
#
_entry.id   AF-A0A1G5G1B2-F1
#
_cell.length_a   1.000
_cell.length_b   1.000
_cell.length_c   1.000
_cell.angle_alpha   90.00
_cell.angle_beta   90.00
_cell.angle_gamma   90.00
#
_symmetry.space_group_name_H-M   'P 1'
#
loop_
_entity.id
_entity.type
_entity.pdbx_description
1 polymer ?
#
loop_
_entity_poly.entity_id
_entity_poly.type
_entity_poly.pdbx_seq_one_letter_code
_entity_poly.pdbx_strand_id
1 'polypeptide(L)'
;MPSELAKRILQVKGAQFSEEEMKSLPDGKGWGWLYNNDTYMPKSRLKEICFTGFSIKEKYALEERAVSVGFNPVRSVTKHLKYLCVGPNAGPVKLQKAKERNVKIITVDEFEGIVKYRNKN
;
A
#
# COMPACT_ATOMS: atom_id res chain seq x y z
N MET A 1 -1.06 12.71 -17.16
CA MET A 1 -0.58 11.32 -17.21
C MET A 1 -0.85 10.75 -15.84
N PRO A 2 -1.65 9.68 -15.71
CA PRO A 2 -2.08 9.18 -14.42
C PRO A 2 -0.85 8.94 -13.53
N SER A 3 -0.94 9.32 -12.26
CA SER A 3 0.15 9.06 -11.31
C SER A 3 0.61 7.60 -11.38
N GLU A 4 1.90 7.35 -11.12
CA GLU A 4 2.49 6.01 -11.16
C GLU A 4 1.74 5.00 -10.28
N LEU A 5 1.12 5.48 -9.19
CA LEU A 5 0.26 4.69 -8.33
C LEU A 5 -1.04 4.26 -9.04
N ALA A 6 -1.67 5.17 -9.80
CA ALA A 6 -2.90 4.88 -10.55
C ALA A 6 -2.63 3.87 -11.68
N LYS A 7 -1.52 4.01 -12.42
CA LYS A 7 -1.11 3.05 -13.47
C LYS A 7 -0.94 1.64 -12.90
N ARG A 8 -0.26 1.51 -11.76
CA ARG A 8 -0.02 0.21 -11.10
C ARG A 8 -1.33 -0.45 -10.65
N ILE A 9 -2.26 0.32 -10.08
CA ILE A 9 -3.55 -0.21 -9.61
C ILE A 9 -4.41 -0.69 -10.79
N LEU A 10 -4.41 0.06 -11.90
CA LEU A 10 -5.10 -0.32 -13.14
C LEU A 10 -4.55 -1.63 -13.72
N GLN A 11 -3.22 -1.79 -13.76
CA GLN A 11 -2.57 -3.01 -14.25
C GLN A 11 -2.88 -4.24 -13.36
N VAL A 12 -2.79 -4.09 -12.04
CA VAL A 12 -3.00 -5.20 -11.09
C VAL A 12 -4.46 -5.68 -11.06
N LYS A 13 -5.43 -4.80 -11.29
CA LYS A 13 -6.87 -5.15 -11.27
C LYS A 13 -7.45 -5.48 -12.64
N GLY A 14 -6.61 -5.67 -13.67
CA GLY A 14 -7.04 -6.16 -14.97
C GLY A 14 -7.85 -5.15 -15.77
N ALA A 15 -7.63 -3.85 -15.56
CA ALA A 15 -8.27 -2.82 -16.37
C ALA A 15 -7.78 -2.95 -17.83
N GLN A 16 -8.70 -3.09 -18.78
CA GLN A 16 -8.39 -3.12 -20.21
C GLN A 16 -8.11 -1.69 -20.71
N PHE A 17 -6.94 -1.17 -20.39
CA PHE A 17 -6.41 0.04 -21.04
C PHE A 17 -5.17 -0.34 -21.83
N SER A 18 -5.08 0.09 -23.09
CA SER A 18 -3.84 -0.04 -23.86
C SER A 18 -2.74 0.87 -23.29
N GLU A 19 -1.48 0.62 -23.64
CA GLU A 19 -0.36 1.45 -23.16
C GLU A 19 -0.49 2.91 -23.61
N GLU A 20 -1.03 3.14 -24.81
CA GLU A 20 -1.26 4.45 -25.41
C GLU A 20 -2.41 5.18 -24.73
N GLU A 21 -3.48 4.48 -24.37
CA GLU A 21 -4.61 5.01 -23.61
C GLU A 21 -4.15 5.40 -22.19
N MET A 22 -3.28 4.59 -21.58
CA MET A 22 -2.75 4.86 -20.23
C MET A 22 -1.77 6.05 -20.18
N LYS A 23 -1.03 6.31 -21.26
CA LYS A 23 -0.17 7.48 -21.42
C LYS A 23 -0.97 8.76 -21.67
N SER A 24 -2.11 8.67 -22.35
CA SER A 24 -2.95 9.82 -22.72
C SER A 24 -4.08 10.13 -21.71
N LEU A 25 -4.36 9.23 -20.76
CA LEU A 25 -5.38 9.43 -19.73
C LEU A 25 -5.07 10.66 -18.85
N PRO A 26 -5.97 11.66 -18.81
CA PRO A 26 -5.91 12.70 -17.79
C PRO A 26 -6.06 12.05 -16.41
N ASP A 27 -5.31 12.52 -15.41
CA ASP A 27 -5.36 11.98 -14.05
C ASP A 27 -6.81 11.86 -13.55
N GLY A 28 -7.65 12.86 -13.85
CA GLY A 28 -9.08 12.85 -13.51
C GLY A 28 -9.89 11.71 -14.12
N LYS A 29 -9.61 11.26 -15.36
CA LYS A 29 -10.30 10.12 -15.99
C LYS A 29 -9.80 8.78 -15.46
N GLY A 30 -8.50 8.65 -15.19
CA GLY A 30 -7.93 7.45 -14.56
C GLY A 30 -8.48 7.24 -13.16
N TRP A 31 -8.60 8.33 -12.38
CA TRP A 31 -9.31 8.30 -11.12
C TRP A 31 -10.82 8.02 -11.30
N GLY A 32 -11.48 8.63 -12.30
CA GLY A 32 -12.89 8.43 -12.62
C GLY A 32 -13.28 6.97 -12.86
N TRP A 33 -12.45 6.21 -13.59
CA TRP A 33 -12.66 4.78 -13.77
C TRP A 33 -12.51 4.00 -12.46
N LEU A 34 -11.49 4.33 -11.66
CA LEU A 34 -11.30 3.71 -10.34
C LEU A 34 -12.47 4.02 -9.39
N TYR A 35 -12.99 5.25 -9.42
CA TYR A 35 -14.17 5.69 -8.65
C TYR A 35 -15.43 4.93 -9.05
N ASN A 36 -15.67 4.73 -10.35
CA ASN A 36 -16.89 4.10 -10.84
C ASN A 36 -16.89 2.57 -10.72
N ASN A 37 -15.72 1.93 -10.67
CA ASN A 37 -15.61 0.47 -10.51
C ASN A 37 -15.49 0.00 -9.05
N ASP A 38 -15.80 0.85 -8.06
CA ASP A 38 -15.65 0.56 -6.62
C ASP A 38 -14.22 0.12 -6.22
N THR A 39 -13.25 0.39 -7.10
CA THR A 39 -11.83 0.00 -6.94
C THR A 39 -11.02 1.11 -6.28
N TYR A 40 -11.54 2.33 -6.22
CA TYR A 40 -10.96 3.45 -5.49
C TYR A 40 -11.52 3.55 -4.08
N MET A 41 -10.76 3.03 -3.12
CA MET A 41 -10.92 3.42 -1.73
C MET A 41 -10.14 4.72 -1.50
N PRO A 42 -10.79 5.84 -1.11
CA PRO A 42 -10.06 7.06 -0.79
C PRO A 42 -9.02 6.76 0.28
N LYS A 43 -7.82 7.36 0.18
CA LYS A 43 -6.70 7.09 1.10
C LYS A 43 -7.09 7.18 2.58
N SER A 44 -8.07 8.04 2.91
CA SER A 44 -8.64 8.19 4.26
C SER A 44 -9.33 6.94 4.81
N ARG A 45 -9.81 6.03 3.94
CA ARG A 45 -10.45 4.77 4.31
C ARG A 45 -9.48 3.58 4.32
N LEU A 46 -8.30 3.73 3.70
CA LEU A 46 -7.28 2.68 3.68
C LEU A 46 -6.54 2.63 5.02
N LYS A 47 -6.31 1.43 5.53
CA LYS A 47 -5.46 1.25 6.72
C LYS A 47 -4.02 1.55 6.34
N GLU A 48 -3.33 2.36 7.13
CA GLU A 48 -1.93 2.70 6.89
C GLU A 48 -0.99 1.60 7.40
N ILE A 49 0.04 1.28 6.62
CA ILE A 49 1.12 0.35 6.99
C ILE A 49 2.49 0.94 6.68
N CYS A 50 3.49 0.70 7.53
CA CYS A 50 4.85 1.19 7.35
C CYS A 50 5.80 0.00 7.43
N PHE A 51 6.74 -0.08 6.49
CA PHE A 51 7.78 -1.11 6.46
C PHE A 51 9.11 -0.50 6.89
N THR A 52 9.81 -1.17 7.81
CA THR A 52 11.12 -0.73 8.32
C THR A 52 12.07 -1.89 8.51
N GLY A 53 13.36 -1.67 8.28
CA GLY A 53 14.39 -2.71 8.45
C GLY A 53 14.53 -3.70 7.31
N PHE A 54 13.98 -3.37 6.14
CA PHE A 54 14.09 -4.14 4.90
C PHE A 54 15.03 -3.46 3.92
N SER A 55 15.63 -4.24 3.01
CA SER A 55 16.28 -3.68 1.83
C SER A 55 15.28 -2.89 0.97
N ILE A 56 15.80 -2.04 0.08
CA ILE A 56 14.97 -1.26 -0.84
C ILE A 56 14.09 -2.20 -1.68
N LYS A 57 14.66 -3.29 -2.20
CA LYS A 57 13.96 -4.26 -3.05
C LYS A 57 12.83 -4.97 -2.30
N GLU A 58 13.09 -5.49 -1.10
CA GLU A 58 12.08 -6.16 -0.28
C GLU A 58 10.96 -5.20 0.10
N LYS A 59 11.33 -3.97 0.50
CA LYS A 59 10.37 -2.94 0.85
C LYS A 59 9.42 -2.65 -0.31
N TYR A 60 9.93 -2.48 -1.54
CA TYR A 60 9.08 -2.26 -2.70
C TYR A 60 8.08 -3.41 -2.93
N ALA A 61 8.55 -4.66 -2.84
CA ALA A 61 7.68 -5.83 -3.01
C ALA A 61 6.57 -5.89 -1.93
N LEU A 62 6.91 -5.59 -0.68
CA LEU A 62 5.95 -5.52 0.43
C LEU A 62 4.94 -4.39 0.25
N GLU A 63 5.37 -3.22 -0.22
CA GLU A 63 4.50 -2.08 -0.50
C GLU A 63 3.51 -2.40 -1.64
N GLU A 64 3.96 -3.05 -2.72
CA GLU A 64 3.09 -3.48 -3.82
C GLU A 64 2.04 -4.48 -3.34
N ARG A 65 2.46 -5.44 -2.51
CA ARG A 65 1.55 -6.43 -1.95
C ARG A 65 0.54 -5.80 -1.01
N ALA A 66 0.96 -4.84 -0.18
CA ALA A 66 0.07 -4.07 0.68
C ALA A 66 -0.99 -3.30 -0.13
N VAL A 67 -0.59 -2.63 -1.22
CA VAL A 67 -1.51 -1.93 -2.13
C VAL A 67 -2.52 -2.90 -2.74
N SER A 68 -2.06 -4.08 -3.19
CA SER A 68 -2.94 -5.08 -3.84
C SER A 68 -4.12 -5.53 -2.96
N VAL A 69 -3.97 -5.47 -1.63
CA VAL A 69 -5.01 -5.85 -0.66
C VAL A 69 -5.65 -4.65 0.06
N GLY A 70 -5.46 -3.43 -0.45
CA GLY A 70 -6.11 -2.24 0.08
C GLY A 70 -5.52 -1.71 1.39
N PHE A 71 -4.20 -1.77 1.54
CA PHE A 71 -3.47 -0.94 2.51
C PHE A 71 -2.90 0.30 1.82
N ASN A 72 -2.60 1.34 2.62
CA ASN A 72 -1.86 2.52 2.19
C ASN A 72 -0.44 2.48 2.80
N PRO A 73 0.60 2.12 2.03
CA PRO A 73 1.96 2.16 2.52
C PRO A 73 2.44 3.58 2.77
N VAL A 74 2.99 3.83 3.95
CA VAL A 74 3.53 5.13 4.37
C VAL A 74 4.99 4.99 4.80
N ARG A 75 5.76 6.06 4.64
CA ARG A 75 7.22 6.03 4.89
C ARG A 75 7.61 6.34 6.35
N SER A 76 6.67 6.85 7.13
CA SER A 76 6.88 7.29 8.52
C SER A 76 5.82 6.69 9.44
N VAL A 77 6.08 6.75 10.76
CA VAL A 77 5.06 6.45 11.76
C VAL A 77 4.14 7.67 11.86
N THR A 78 3.01 7.61 11.16
CA THR A 78 1.95 8.64 11.11
C THR A 78 1.02 8.54 12.33
N LYS A 79 0.02 9.42 12.43
CA LYS A 79 -0.99 9.36 13.50
C LYS A 79 -2.02 8.23 13.27
N HIS A 80 -2.25 7.86 12.01
CA HIS A 80 -3.25 6.86 11.60
C HIS A 80 -2.62 5.50 11.28
N LEU A 81 -1.32 5.33 11.56
CA LEU A 81 -0.61 4.09 11.27
C LEU A 81 -1.26 2.93 12.01
N LYS A 82 -1.74 1.93 11.26
CA LYS A 82 -2.33 0.73 11.88
C LYS A 82 -1.27 -0.31 12.18
N TYR A 83 -0.34 -0.51 11.24
CA TYR A 83 0.69 -1.54 11.30
C TYR A 83 2.08 -0.98 11.05
N LEU A 84 3.04 -1.34 11.90
CA LEU A 84 4.47 -1.23 11.61
C LEU A 84 5.01 -2.64 11.35
N CYS A 85 5.27 -2.97 10.10
CA CYS A 85 5.90 -4.23 9.73
C CYS A 85 7.43 -4.11 9.85
N VAL A 86 8.03 -4.96 10.66
CA VAL A 86 9.45 -4.89 11.03
C VAL A 86 10.26 -6.00 10.38
N GLY A 87 11.37 -5.60 9.77
CA GLY A 87 12.37 -6.48 9.17
C GLY A 87 13.65 -6.58 10.01
N PRO A 88 14.64 -7.35 9.53
CA PRO A 88 15.86 -7.66 10.28
C PRO A 88 16.65 -6.43 10.76
N ASN A 89 16.62 -5.34 10.01
CA ASN A 89 17.40 -4.13 10.29
C ASN A 89 16.54 -2.98 10.85
N ALA A 90 15.46 -3.29 11.59
CA ALA A 90 14.52 -2.28 12.07
C ALA A 90 15.16 -1.35 13.13
N GLY A 91 15.35 -0.08 12.77
CA GLY A 91 15.96 0.91 13.66
C GLY A 91 15.07 1.32 14.85
N PRO A 92 15.68 1.70 15.99
CA PRO A 92 14.99 1.94 17.27
C PRO A 92 14.00 3.10 17.22
N VAL A 93 14.29 4.15 16.44
CA VAL A 93 13.47 5.38 16.36
C VAL A 93 12.02 5.08 15.93
N LYS A 94 11.83 4.25 14.89
CA LYS A 94 10.50 3.90 14.40
C LYS A 94 9.76 2.97 15.36
N LEU A 95 10.49 2.06 16.01
CA LEU A 95 9.93 1.15 17.01
C LEU A 95 9.39 1.91 18.22
N GLN A 96 10.19 2.84 18.77
CA GLN A 96 9.79 3.68 19.89
C GLN A 96 8.56 4.52 19.55
N LYS A 97 8.58 5.22 18.41
CA LYS A 97 7.45 6.03 17.95
C LYS A 97 6.17 5.21 17.70
N ALA A 98 6.31 3.96 17.24
CA ALA A 98 5.18 3.05 17.08
C ALA A 98 4.59 2.63 18.43
N LYS A 99 5.44 2.30 19.42
CA LYS A 99 5.02 1.98 20.79
C LYS A 99 4.26 3.15 21.43
N GLU A 100 4.80 4.36 21.35
CA GLU A 100 4.17 5.58 21.88
C GLU A 100 2.77 5.84 21.29
N ARG A 101 2.54 5.41 20.05
CA ARG A 101 1.29 5.63 19.32
C ARG A 101 0.36 4.42 19.32
N ASN A 102 0.65 3.39 20.12
CA ASN A 102 -0.10 2.14 20.16
C ASN A 102 -0.30 1.49 18.78
N VAL A 103 0.70 1.65 17.90
CA VAL A 103 0.70 1.02 16.57
C VAL A 103 0.97 -0.48 16.75
N LYS A 104 0.22 -1.33 16.05
CA LYS A 104 0.50 -2.77 16.07
C LYS A 104 1.79 -3.06 15.31
N ILE A 105 2.81 -3.52 16.02
CA ILE A 105 4.06 -3.98 15.42
C ILE A 105 3.85 -5.44 14.98
N ILE A 106 4.21 -5.75 13.73
CA ILE A 106 4.03 -7.08 13.14
C ILE A 106 5.28 -7.54 12.40
N THR A 107 5.48 -8.85 12.29
CA THR A 107 6.51 -9.44 11.42
C THR A 107 6.05 -9.50 9.96
N VAL A 108 6.95 -9.89 9.06
CA VAL A 108 6.59 -10.18 7.66
C VAL A 108 5.61 -11.35 7.59
N ASP A 109 5.83 -12.41 8.35
CA ASP A 109 4.97 -13.60 8.31
C ASP A 109 3.52 -13.28 8.74
N GLU A 110 3.35 -12.41 9.74
CA GLU A 110 2.04 -11.92 10.14
C GLU A 110 1.39 -11.06 9.06
N PHE A 111 2.16 -10.18 8.41
CA PHE A 111 1.69 -9.39 7.27
C PHE A 111 1.23 -10.30 6.11
N GLU A 112 2.00 -11.33 5.81
CA GLU A 112 1.69 -12.35 4.82
C GLU A 112 0.41 -13.13 5.14
N GLY A 113 0.20 -13.46 6.42
CA GLY A 113 -1.06 -14.02 6.90
C GLY A 113 -2.26 -13.10 6.64
N ILE A 114 -2.11 -11.79 6.91
CA ILE A 114 -3.15 -10.78 6.65
C ILE A 114 -3.46 -10.69 5.16
N VAL A 115 -2.43 -10.64 4.30
CA VAL A 115 -2.58 -10.59 2.84
C VAL A 115 -3.36 -11.81 2.35
N LYS A 116 -2.96 -13.02 2.77
CA LYS A 116 -3.66 -14.26 2.40
C LYS A 116 -5.12 -14.26 2.83
N TYR A 117 -5.42 -13.80 4.04
CA TYR A 117 -6.80 -13.70 4.53
C TYR A 117 -7.64 -12.72 3.70
N ARG A 118 -7.06 -11.58 3.29
CA ARG A 118 -7.76 -10.56 2.50
C ARG A 118 -7.95 -10.93 1.03
N ASN A 119 -7.17 -11.86 0.49
CA ASN A 119 -7.37 -12.36 -0.87
C ASN A 119 -8.44 -13.46 -0.97
N LYS A 120 -8.83 -14.05 0.16
CA LYS A 120 -9.86 -15.11 0.22
C LYS A 120 -11.29 -14.57 0.41
N ASN A 121 -11.43 -13.30 0.77
CA ASN A 121 -12.69 -12.61 1.04
C ASN A 121 -12.83 -11.40 0.12
#